data_AF-A0A7J2I444-F1
#
_entry.id   AF-A0A7J2I444-F1
#
_cell.length_a   1.000
_cell.length_b   1.000
_cell.length_c   1.000
_cell.angle_alpha   90.00
_cell.angle_beta   90.00
_cell.angle_gamma   90.00
#
_symmetry.space_group_name_H-M   'P 1'
#
loop_
_entity.id
_entity.type
_entity.pdbx_description
1 polymer ?
#
loop_
_entity_poly.entity_id
_entity_poly.type
_entity_poly.pdbx_seq_one_letter_code
_entity_poly.pdbx_strand_id
1 'polypeptide(L)' 'MAKFKSLRDYVKFLKKRGELLEYDEPVDVRYELSALTKRYDGEKTILFKNVRGYNIPVLT' A
#
# COMPACT_ATOMS: atom_id res chain seq x y z
N MET A 1 19.52 5.35 13.17
CA MET A 1 18.17 5.38 12.55
C MET A 1 18.34 5.35 11.04
N ALA A 2 17.61 4.49 10.33
CA ALA A 2 17.59 4.53 8.87
C ALA A 2 16.98 5.88 8.43
N LYS A 3 17.73 6.68 7.67
CA LYS A 3 17.25 7.96 7.16
C LYS A 3 16.73 7.74 5.74
N PHE A 4 15.40 7.73 5.59
CA PHE A 4 14.77 7.65 4.27
C PHE A 4 14.78 9.03 3.61
N LYS A 5 15.18 9.10 2.35
CA LYS A 5 15.22 10.38 1.59
C LYS A 5 13.85 10.72 0.99
N SER A 6 12.98 9.74 0.86
CA SER A 6 11.63 9.89 0.32
C SER A 6 10.70 8.77 0.80
N LEU A 7 9.39 8.98 0.64
CA LEU A 7 8.38 7.92 0.82
C LEU A 7 8.68 6.70 -0.07
N ARG A 8 9.19 6.93 -1.28
CA ARG A 8 9.57 5.84 -2.20
C ARG A 8 10.70 4.98 -1.65
N ASP A 9 11.65 5.58 -0.92
CA ASP A 9 12.72 4.83 -0.26
C ASP A 9 12.20 4.02 0.92
N TYR A 10 11.21 4.56 1.64
CA TYR A 10 10.54 3.84 2.73
C TYR A 10 9.74 2.64 2.21
N VAL A 11 8.96 2.80 1.14
CA VAL A 11 8.22 1.70 0.51
C VAL A 11 9.17 0.60 0.01
N LYS A 12 10.31 0.97 -0.59
CA LYS A 12 11.35 0.00 -0.98
C LYS A 12 11.93 -0.76 0.22
N PHE A 13 12.08 -0.09 1.35
CA PHE A 13 12.53 -0.73 2.60
C PHE A 13 11.51 -1.74 3.12
N LEU A 14 10.23 -1.39 3.16
CA LEU A 14 9.15 -2.31 3.54
C LEU A 14 9.08 -3.53 2.61
N LYS A 15 9.22 -3.31 1.29
CA LYS A 15 9.27 -4.39 0.30
C LYS A 15 10.40 -5.37 0.57
N LYS A 16 11.60 -4.88 0.90
CA LYS A 16 12.76 -5.73 1.24
C LYS A 16 12.55 -6.56 2.51
N ARG A 17 11.71 -6.09 3.44
CA ARG A 17 11.38 -6.79 4.70
C ARG A 17 10.20 -7.75 4.57
N GLY A 18 9.50 -7.79 3.43
CA GLY A 18 8.27 -8.57 3.25
C GLY A 18 7.03 -7.96 3.94
N GLU A 19 7.15 -6.72 4.42
CA GLU A 19 6.12 -5.95 5.14
C GLU A 19 5.24 -5.11 4.20
N LEU A 20 5.54 -5.10 2.90
CA LEU A 20 4.70 -4.48 1.87
C LEU A 20 3.89 -5.55 1.12
N LEU A 21 2.58 -5.37 1.07
CA LEU A 21 1.68 -6.07 0.17
C LEU A 21 1.40 -5.19 -1.05
N GLU A 22 1.77 -5.66 -2.25
CA GLU A 22 1.37 -5.01 -3.50
C GLU A 22 0.04 -5.62 -3.96
N TYR A 23 -1.00 -4.80 -4.07
CA TYR A 23 -2.36 -5.22 -4.45
C TYR A 23 -2.67 -4.72 -5.86
N ASP A 24 -2.67 -5.63 -6.82
CA ASP A 24 -2.82 -5.33 -8.25
C ASP A 24 -4.25 -5.55 -8.77
N GLU A 25 -5.13 -6.17 -7.98
CA GLU A 25 -6.54 -6.35 -8.33
C GLU A 25 -7.30 -5.00 -8.30
N PRO A 26 -8.29 -4.79 -9.19
CA PRO A 26 -9.04 -3.54 -9.23
C PRO A 26 -9.84 -3.29 -7.93
N VAL A 27 -9.52 -2.21 -7.23
CA VAL A 27 -10.16 -1.82 -5.96
C VAL A 27 -10.98 -0.54 -6.11
N ASP A 28 -12.16 -0.51 -5.52
CA ASP A 28 -12.99 0.67 -5.38
C ASP A 28 -12.56 1.52 -4.19
N VAL A 29 -12.53 2.84 -4.39
CA VAL A 29 -12.26 3.79 -3.29
C VAL A 29 -13.35 3.74 -2.21
N ARG A 30 -14.56 3.36 -2.60
CA ARG A 30 -15.71 3.28 -1.72
C ARG A 30 -15.76 1.89 -1.08
N TYR A 31 -15.48 1.86 0.21
CA TYR A 31 -15.53 0.68 1.10
C TYR A 31 -14.46 -0.40 0.88
N GLU A 32 -14.09 -0.74 -0.36
CA GLU A 32 -13.14 -1.84 -0.61
C GLU A 32 -11.73 -1.52 -0.08
N LEU A 33 -11.22 -0.31 -0.31
CA LEU A 33 -9.92 0.13 0.25
C LEU A 33 -9.87 -0.01 1.77
N SER A 34 -10.83 0.58 2.49
CA SER A 34 -10.82 0.58 3.96
C SER A 34 -11.06 -0.82 4.55
N ALA A 35 -11.87 -1.65 3.88
CA ALA A 35 -12.06 -3.04 4.27
C ALA A 35 -10.76 -3.86 4.14
N LEU A 36 -10.02 -3.67 3.03
CA LEU A 36 -8.73 -4.32 2.80
C LEU A 36 -7.66 -3.80 3.76
N THR A 37 -7.58 -2.48 3.98
CA THR A 37 -6.69 -1.90 5.01
C THR A 37 -6.96 -2.52 6.37
N LYS A 38 -8.22 -2.59 6.82
CA LYS A 38 -8.58 -3.16 8.12
C LYS A 38 -8.18 -4.63 8.26
N ARG A 39 -8.17 -5.39 7.15
CA ARG A 39 -7.79 -6.80 7.15
C ARG A 39 -6.29 -7.01 7.44
N TYR A 40 -5.43 -6.07 7.06
CA TYR A 40 -3.97 -6.17 7.23
C TYR A 40 -3.42 -5.15 8.25
N ASP A 41 -4.30 -4.48 8.97
CA ASP A 41 -3.94 -3.46 9.96
C ASP A 41 -3.02 -4.05 11.04
N GLY A 42 -1.88 -3.39 11.29
CA GLY A 42 -0.83 -3.88 12.18
C GLY A 42 0.08 -4.98 11.61
N GLU A 43 -0.22 -5.56 10.44
CA GLU A 43 0.57 -6.63 9.84
C GLU A 43 1.39 -6.17 8.63
N LYS A 44 0.74 -5.54 7.65
CA LYS A 44 1.37 -5.13 6.38
C LYS A 44 0.89 -3.77 5.90
N THR A 45 1.82 -3.00 5.35
CA THR A 45 1.50 -1.84 4.52
C THR A 45 0.98 -2.32 3.17
N ILE A 46 -0.08 -1.70 2.65
CA ILE A 46 -0.67 -2.08 1.36
C ILE A 46 -0.42 -0.98 0.33
N LEU A 47 0.08 -1.36 -0.84
CA LEU A 47 0.16 -0.51 -2.02
C LEU A 47 -0.85 -0.98 -3.06
N PHE A 48 -1.97 -0.28 -3.17
CA PHE A 48 -3.00 -0.50 -4.17
C PHE A 48 -2.58 0.14 -5.50
N LYS A 49 -2.25 -0.69 -6.50
CA LYS A 49 -1.78 -0.20 -7.81
C LYS A 49 -2.91 0.05 -8.80
N ASN A 50 -4.08 -0.53 -8.58
CA ASN A 50 -5.20 -0.51 -9.51
C ASN A 50 -6.47 0.01 -8.83
N VAL A 51 -6.58 1.33 -8.69
CA VAL A 51 -7.74 1.98 -8.06
C VAL A 51 -8.71 2.44 -9.15
N ARG A 52 -9.94 1.95 -9.12
CA ARG A 52 -10.95 2.22 -10.16
C ARG A 52 -11.20 3.72 -10.28
N GLY A 53 -11.08 4.25 -11.51
CA GLY A 53 -11.27 5.67 -11.82
C GLY A 53 -10.05 6.56 -11.56
N TYR A 54 -8.91 6.01 -11.15
CA TYR A 54 -7.70 6.78 -10.85
C TYR A 54 -6.46 6.13 -11.48
N ASN A 55 -5.53 6.98 -11.95
CA ASN A 55 -4.20 6.55 -12.44
C ASN A 55 -3.12 6.68 -11.36
N ILE A 56 -3.50 6.99 -10.13
CA ILE A 56 -2.60 7.18 -8.99
C ILE A 56 -2.78 6.02 -8.00
N PRO A 57 -1.69 5.38 -7.54
CA PRO A 57 -1.78 4.33 -6.54
C PRO A 57 -2.05 4.91 -5.15
N VAL A 58 -2.60 4.08 -4.26
CA VAL A 58 -2.87 4.45 -2.86
C VAL A 58 -2.03 3.56 -1.94
N LEU A 59 -1.40 4.18 -0.94
CA LEU A 59 -0.59 3.51 0.09
C LEU A 59 -1.28 3.67 1.45
N THR A 60 -1.39 2.60 2.21
CA THR A 60 -2.01 2.56 3.55
C THR A 60 -1.26 1.66 4.50
#